data_AF-A0A0L9T959-F1
#
_entry.id   AF-A0A0L9T959-F1
#
_cell.length_a   1.000
_cell.length_b   1.000
_cell.length_c   1.000
_cell.angle_alpha   90.00
_cell.angle_beta   90.00
_cell.angle_gamma   90.00
#
_symmetry.space_group_name_H-M   'P 1'
#
loop_
_entity.id
_entity.type
_entity.pdbx_description
1 polymer ?
#
loop_
_entity_poly.entity_id
_entity_poly.type
_entity_poly.pdbx_seq_one_letter_code
_entity_poly.pdbx_strand_id
1 'polypeptide(L)'
;MYMKCESVTDGRQMFDEIPEKDIISWTSMISGLVQCQYPSESLDLFCQMQGSGFEPDGVILTSVLSACASLGLLDYGRWVHQYIDQCRIKWDVHIGTTLVDMYAKCGCVDMAQRIFSGMPSRNIRTWNAYIGGLAINGLGREALKLFKDLIVSGAKPNEVTFLAVLTACCHSGFGQRRPKVFQ
;
A
#
# COMPACT_ATOMS: atom_id res chain seq x y z
N MET A 1 9.84 -16.95 -4.80
CA MET A 1 9.39 -17.14 -6.20
C MET A 1 8.50 -18.38 -6.40
N TYR A 2 8.24 -19.20 -5.37
CA TYR A 2 7.47 -20.45 -5.48
C TYR A 2 5.94 -20.29 -5.39
N MET A 3 5.43 -19.26 -4.73
CA MET A 3 3.99 -19.16 -4.45
C MET A 3 3.11 -18.69 -5.62
N LYS A 4 3.68 -18.47 -6.81
CA LYS A 4 2.94 -17.89 -7.94
C LYS A 4 2.14 -18.93 -8.75
N CYS A 5 2.29 -20.23 -8.49
CA CYS A 5 1.61 -21.30 -9.24
C CYS A 5 1.13 -22.51 -8.43
N GLU A 6 1.32 -22.54 -7.11
CA GLU A 6 0.86 -23.63 -6.25
C GLU A 6 -0.14 -23.07 -5.24
N SER A 7 -1.10 -23.89 -4.81
CA SER A 7 -2.11 -23.47 -3.85
C SER A 7 -1.40 -22.83 -2.65
N VAL A 8 -1.94 -21.72 -2.12
CA VAL A 8 -1.41 -21.08 -0.91
C VAL A 8 -1.26 -22.09 0.24
N THR A 9 -2.12 -23.11 0.26
CA THR A 9 -2.05 -24.25 1.18
C THR A 9 -0.77 -25.06 1.02
N ASP A 10 -0.35 -25.33 -0.22
CA ASP A 10 0.83 -26.15 -0.52
C ASP A 10 2.10 -25.36 -0.19
N GLY A 11 2.13 -24.07 -0.54
CA GLY A 11 3.22 -23.17 -0.15
C GLY A 11 3.34 -23.04 1.37
N ARG A 12 2.22 -23.01 2.10
CA ARG A 12 2.22 -22.98 3.57
C ARG A 12 2.71 -24.29 4.17
N GLN A 13 2.25 -25.42 3.63
CA GLN A 13 2.69 -26.73 4.09
C GLN A 13 4.21 -26.90 3.91
N MET A 14 4.73 -26.58 2.72
CA MET A 14 6.19 -26.64 2.47
C MET A 14 6.95 -25.72 3.42
N PHE A 15 6.44 -24.52 3.68
CA PHE A 15 7.06 -23.58 4.62
C PHE A 15 7.11 -24.15 6.04
N ASP A 16 6.01 -24.74 6.51
CA ASP A 16 5.92 -25.33 7.85
C ASP A 16 6.90 -26.51 8.00
N GLU A 17 7.11 -27.29 6.95
CA GLU A 17 8.06 -28.42 6.88
C GLU A 17 9.55 -28.01 6.88
N ILE A 18 9.90 -26.73 6.65
CA ILE A 18 11.29 -26.26 6.69
C ILE A 18 11.85 -26.40 8.12
N PRO A 19 12.91 -27.21 8.35
CA PRO A 19 13.49 -27.43 9.68
C PRO A 19 14.17 -26.18 10.25
N GLU A 20 14.91 -25.46 9.40
CA GLU A 20 15.58 -24.20 9.73
C GLU A 20 15.13 -23.12 8.75
N LYS A 21 14.22 -22.26 9.21
CA LYS A 21 13.69 -21.15 8.40
C LYS A 21 14.70 -20.00 8.39
N ASP A 22 15.01 -19.50 7.20
CA ASP A 22 15.84 -18.32 7.01
C ASP A 22 15.01 -17.09 6.59
N ILE A 23 15.64 -15.93 6.51
CA ILE A 23 14.97 -14.68 6.11
C ILE A 23 14.31 -14.79 4.73
N ILE A 24 14.91 -15.53 3.79
CA ILE A 24 14.41 -15.68 2.42
C ILE A 24 13.10 -16.48 2.40
N SER A 25 13.01 -17.53 3.21
CA SER A 25 11.80 -18.34 3.38
C SER A 25 10.66 -17.52 3.96
N TRP A 26 10.91 -16.73 5.02
CA TRP A 26 9.93 -15.81 5.61
C TRP A 26 9.47 -14.75 4.61
N THR A 27 10.40 -14.05 3.95
CA THR A 27 10.08 -13.01 2.95
C THR A 27 9.25 -13.58 1.82
N SER A 28 9.61 -14.77 1.32
CA SER A 28 8.89 -15.42 0.23
C SER A 28 7.46 -15.79 0.62
N MET A 29 7.27 -16.32 1.83
CA MET A 29 5.95 -16.76 2.31
C MET A 29 5.05 -15.56 2.67
N ILE A 30 5.58 -14.52 3.32
CA ILE A 30 4.78 -13.34 3.64
C ILE A 30 4.37 -12.60 2.36
N SER A 31 5.32 -12.40 1.43
CA SER A 31 5.04 -11.67 0.19
C SER A 31 4.02 -12.38 -0.70
N GLY A 32 4.07 -13.71 -0.79
CA GLY A 32 3.10 -14.43 -1.62
C GLY A 32 1.72 -14.51 -0.97
N LEU A 33 1.59 -14.58 0.36
CA LEU A 33 0.27 -14.50 1.01
C LEU A 33 -0.44 -13.19 0.69
N VAL A 34 0.30 -12.08 0.73
CA VAL A 34 -0.21 -10.77 0.33
C VAL A 34 -0.63 -10.76 -1.14
N GLN A 35 0.17 -11.37 -2.04
CA GLN A 35 -0.17 -11.47 -3.47
C GLN A 35 -1.40 -12.32 -3.73
N CYS A 36 -1.61 -13.36 -2.93
CA CYS A 36 -2.75 -14.28 -3.05
C CYS A 36 -3.99 -13.79 -2.28
N GLN A 37 -4.00 -12.55 -1.78
CA GLN A 37 -5.12 -11.96 -1.03
C GLN A 37 -5.45 -12.67 0.29
N TYR A 38 -4.43 -13.17 0.99
CA TYR A 38 -4.49 -13.71 2.35
C TYR A 38 -3.76 -12.77 3.34
N PRO A 39 -4.23 -11.53 3.51
CA PRO A 39 -3.54 -10.53 4.32
C PRO A 39 -3.50 -10.91 5.80
N SER A 40 -4.51 -11.56 6.36
CA SER A 40 -4.53 -11.96 7.77
C SER A 40 -3.43 -12.98 8.08
N GLU A 41 -3.33 -14.05 7.27
CA GLU A 41 -2.29 -15.06 7.42
C GLU A 41 -0.89 -14.47 7.24
N SER A 42 -0.74 -13.45 6.39
CA SER A 42 0.54 -12.76 6.20
C SER A 42 1.00 -12.02 7.46
N LEU A 43 0.06 -11.45 8.23
CA LEU A 43 0.35 -10.76 9.49
C LEU A 43 0.69 -11.76 10.59
N ASP A 44 0.02 -12.90 10.64
CA ASP A 44 0.32 -13.97 11.59
C ASP A 44 1.74 -14.51 11.38
N LEU A 45 2.14 -14.75 10.13
CA LEU A 45 3.52 -15.17 9.82
C LEU A 45 4.53 -14.09 10.12
N PHE A 46 4.21 -12.82 9.87
CA PHE A 46 5.09 -11.72 10.24
C PHE A 46 5.32 -11.64 11.76
N CYS A 47 4.27 -11.85 12.57
CA CYS A 47 4.43 -11.92 14.03
C CYS A 47 5.32 -13.10 14.46
N GLN A 48 5.16 -14.27 13.82
CA GLN A 48 6.00 -15.45 14.09
C GLN A 48 7.47 -15.22 13.69
N MET A 49 7.72 -14.55 12.56
CA MET A 49 9.04 -14.16 12.11
C MET A 49 9.76 -13.30 13.15
N GLN A 50 9.06 -12.28 13.68
CA GLN A 50 9.60 -11.41 14.71
C GLN A 50 9.83 -12.14 16.04
N GLY A 51 8.90 -13.02 16.43
CA GLY A 51 9.05 -13.90 17.60
C GLY A 51 10.24 -14.87 17.49
N SER A 52 10.64 -15.19 16.25
CA SER A 52 11.81 -16.01 15.94
C SER A 52 13.11 -15.20 15.83
N GLY A 53 13.08 -13.89 16.12
CA GLY A 53 14.24 -13.01 16.15
C GLY A 53 14.74 -12.52 14.79
N PHE A 54 13.97 -12.72 13.71
CA PHE A 54 14.33 -12.21 12.40
C PHE A 54 13.85 -10.77 12.20
N GLU A 55 14.75 -9.92 11.70
CA GLU A 55 14.43 -8.54 11.36
C GLU A 55 13.81 -8.47 9.95
N PRO A 56 12.63 -7.87 9.78
CA PRO A 56 12.03 -7.69 8.47
C PRO A 56 12.77 -6.64 7.63
N ASP A 57 12.96 -6.96 6.36
CA ASP A 57 13.49 -6.03 5.37
C ASP A 57 12.37 -5.12 4.80
N GLY A 58 12.75 -4.18 3.93
CA GLY A 58 11.80 -3.27 3.28
C GLY A 58 10.73 -3.97 2.43
N VAL A 59 11.01 -5.17 1.90
CA VAL A 59 10.06 -5.94 1.09
C VAL A 59 8.96 -6.53 1.97
N ILE A 60 9.32 -7.09 3.12
CA ILE A 60 8.36 -7.58 4.10
C ILE A 60 7.50 -6.42 4.62
N LEU A 61 8.12 -5.30 4.99
CA LEU A 61 7.42 -4.15 5.56
C LEU A 61 6.42 -3.54 4.56
N THR A 62 6.78 -3.45 3.29
CA THR A 62 5.84 -3.01 2.24
C THR A 62 4.71 -4.02 2.00
N SER A 63 4.97 -5.32 2.12
CA SER A 63 3.94 -6.35 2.02
C SER A 63 2.94 -6.26 3.19
N VAL A 64 3.45 -6.15 4.42
CA VAL A 64 2.64 -6.00 5.64
C VAL A 64 1.81 -4.73 5.62
N LEU A 65 2.38 -3.58 5.23
CA LEU A 65 1.64 -2.34 5.10
C LEU A 65 0.52 -2.44 4.03
N SER A 66 0.76 -3.16 2.93
CA SER A 66 -0.26 -3.42 1.91
C SER A 66 -1.40 -4.30 2.43
N ALA A 67 -1.09 -5.29 3.28
CA ALA A 67 -2.09 -6.10 3.99
C ALA A 67 -2.92 -5.23 4.93
N CYS A 68 -2.29 -4.33 5.70
CA CYS A 68 -2.97 -3.38 6.58
C CYS A 68 -3.94 -2.48 5.79
N ALA A 69 -3.48 -1.96 4.65
CA ALA A 69 -4.28 -1.12 3.76
C ALA A 69 -5.53 -1.85 3.26
N SER A 70 -5.41 -3.15 2.99
CA SER A 70 -6.49 -3.98 2.44
C SER A 70 -7.50 -4.40 3.50
N LEU A 71 -7.05 -4.59 4.75
CA LEU A 71 -7.88 -4.98 5.89
C LEU A 71 -8.41 -3.78 6.72
N GLY A 72 -7.96 -2.55 6.41
CA GLY A 72 -8.30 -1.37 7.21
C GLY A 72 -7.68 -1.35 8.61
N LEU A 73 -6.55 -2.03 8.81
CA LEU A 73 -5.88 -2.17 10.11
C LEU A 73 -4.98 -0.96 10.41
N LEU A 74 -5.60 0.19 10.70
CA LEU A 74 -4.89 1.46 10.91
C LEU A 74 -3.85 1.38 12.05
N ASP A 75 -4.22 0.82 13.20
CA ASP A 75 -3.35 0.81 14.37
C ASP A 75 -2.14 -0.11 14.16
N TYR A 76 -2.33 -1.23 13.46
CA TYR A 76 -1.21 -2.10 13.07
C TYR A 76 -0.31 -1.41 12.05
N GLY A 77 -0.89 -0.74 11.04
CA GLY A 77 -0.12 0.04 10.08
C GLY A 77 0.68 1.18 10.71
N ARG A 78 0.14 1.84 11.76
CA ARG A 78 0.86 2.84 12.56
C ARG A 78 2.03 2.24 13.31
N TRP A 79 1.82 1.07 13.92
CA TRP A 79 2.89 0.36 14.61
C TRP A 79 4.02 -0.02 13.64
N VAL A 80 3.71 -0.52 12.44
CA VAL A 80 4.71 -0.85 11.41
C VAL A 80 5.44 0.42 10.93
N HIS A 81 4.71 1.53 10.76
CA HIS A 81 5.32 2.82 10.43
C HIS A 81 6.31 3.28 11.51
N GLN A 82 5.93 3.19 12.78
CA GLN A 82 6.80 3.51 13.89
C GLN A 82 8.01 2.58 13.96
N TYR A 83 7.82 1.28 13.68
CA TYR A 83 8.91 0.31 13.61
C TYR A 83 9.94 0.68 12.54
N ILE A 84 9.50 1.06 11.33
CA ILE A 84 10.37 1.54 10.24
C ILE A 84 11.27 2.69 10.73
N ASP A 85 10.66 3.67 11.40
CA ASP A 85 11.37 4.85 11.90
C ASP A 85 12.35 4.50 13.05
N GLN A 86 11.93 3.64 13.98
CA GLN A 86 12.75 3.20 15.12
C GLN A 86 13.98 2.39 14.67
N CYS A 87 13.80 1.50 13.69
CA CYS A 87 14.87 0.72 13.09
C CYS A 87 15.72 1.53 12.09
N ARG A 88 15.41 2.83 11.90
CA ARG A 88 16.10 3.74 10.97
C ARG A 88 16.17 3.19 9.54
N ILE A 89 15.14 2.47 9.13
CA ILE A 89 15.03 1.93 7.78
C ILE A 89 14.82 3.12 6.84
N LYS A 90 15.73 3.29 5.88
CA LYS A 90 15.64 4.40 4.94
C LYS A 90 14.38 4.28 4.09
N TRP A 91 13.62 5.36 4.04
CA TRP A 91 12.49 5.46 3.14
C TRP A 91 13.00 5.59 1.70
N ASP A 92 12.59 4.65 0.86
CA ASP A 92 12.64 4.82 -0.58
C ASP A 92 11.25 5.18 -1.10
N VAL A 93 11.13 5.35 -2.43
CA VAL A 93 9.84 5.66 -3.05
C VAL A 93 8.82 4.54 -2.84
N HIS A 94 9.24 3.29 -2.65
CA HIS A 94 8.34 2.16 -2.44
C HIS A 94 7.71 2.22 -1.05
N ILE A 95 8.51 2.31 0.01
CA ILE A 95 8.03 2.44 1.40
C ILE A 95 7.12 3.66 1.52
N GLY A 96 7.55 4.82 1.00
CA GLY A 96 6.74 6.03 1.04
C GLY A 96 5.41 5.87 0.31
N THR A 97 5.40 5.24 -0.86
CA THR A 97 4.16 4.96 -1.62
C THR A 97 3.23 4.03 -0.85
N THR A 98 3.75 2.97 -0.24
CA THR A 98 2.93 2.01 0.51
C THR A 98 2.37 2.62 1.79
N LEU A 99 3.13 3.47 2.49
CA LEU A 99 2.62 4.21 3.64
C LEU A 99 1.50 5.16 3.25
N VAL A 100 1.63 5.90 2.14
CA VAL A 100 0.56 6.75 1.60
C VAL A 100 -0.70 5.92 1.30
N ASP A 101 -0.56 4.79 0.61
CA ASP A 101 -1.68 3.90 0.29
C ASP A 101 -2.37 3.37 1.56
N MET A 102 -1.58 2.90 2.53
CA MET A 102 -2.07 2.36 3.79
C MET A 102 -2.85 3.41 4.59
N TYR A 103 -2.25 4.58 4.85
CA TYR A 103 -2.93 5.62 5.63
C TYR A 103 -4.19 6.12 4.92
N ALA A 104 -4.15 6.28 3.59
CA ALA A 104 -5.29 6.79 2.85
C ALA A 104 -6.44 5.77 2.81
N LYS A 105 -6.18 4.48 2.56
CA LYS A 105 -7.21 3.43 2.58
C LYS A 105 -7.78 3.16 3.97
N CYS A 106 -6.97 3.35 5.02
CA CYS A 106 -7.41 3.28 6.41
C CYS A 106 -8.12 4.56 6.91
N GLY A 107 -8.42 5.50 6.02
CA GLY A 107 -9.17 6.73 6.34
C GLY A 107 -8.39 7.82 7.07
N CYS A 108 -7.10 7.63 7.32
CA CYS A 108 -6.22 8.63 7.95
C CYS A 108 -5.55 9.50 6.88
N VAL A 109 -6.37 10.23 6.12
CA VAL A 109 -5.95 11.02 4.96
C VAL A 109 -4.96 12.11 5.32
N ASP A 110 -5.08 12.74 6.50
CA ASP A 110 -4.13 13.75 6.97
C ASP A 110 -2.70 13.22 7.07
N MET A 111 -2.54 11.97 7.54
CA MET A 111 -1.22 11.35 7.64
C MET A 111 -0.70 10.96 6.26
N ALA A 112 -1.56 10.44 5.38
CA ALA A 112 -1.21 10.19 3.98
C ALA A 112 -0.73 11.48 3.30
N GLN A 113 -1.38 12.62 3.54
CA GLN A 113 -0.96 13.92 3.03
C GLN A 113 0.43 14.31 3.53
N ARG A 114 0.69 14.20 4.84
CA ARG A 114 1.98 14.57 5.43
C ARG A 114 3.11 13.76 4.83
N ILE A 115 2.93 12.45 4.72
CA ILE A 115 3.90 11.54 4.09
C ILE A 115 4.09 11.92 2.62
N PHE A 116 2.99 12.02 1.87
CA PHE A 116 3.02 12.40 0.46
C PHE A 116 3.78 13.71 0.24
N SER A 117 3.49 14.75 1.00
CA SER A 117 4.16 16.06 0.92
C SER A 117 5.64 16.00 1.31
N GLY A 118 6.02 15.13 2.25
CA GLY A 118 7.40 14.94 2.69
C GLY A 118 8.28 14.12 1.74
N MET A 119 7.70 13.38 0.78
CA MET A 119 8.48 12.56 -0.15
C MET A 119 9.30 13.42 -1.13
N PRO A 120 10.63 13.19 -1.26
CA PRO A 120 11.48 13.94 -2.18
C PRO A 120 11.25 13.57 -3.66
N SER A 121 10.76 12.36 -3.91
CA SER A 121 10.42 11.86 -5.24
C SER A 121 9.12 11.06 -5.19
N ARG A 122 8.27 11.20 -6.21
CA ARG A 122 6.96 10.56 -6.32
C ARG A 122 6.83 9.98 -7.72
N ASN A 123 6.51 8.69 -7.82
CA ASN A 123 6.20 8.06 -9.10
C ASN A 123 4.68 8.04 -9.34
N ILE A 124 4.25 7.61 -10.52
CA ILE A 124 2.82 7.55 -10.85
C ILE A 124 2.01 6.68 -9.88
N ARG A 125 2.63 5.66 -9.26
CA ARG A 125 1.97 4.82 -8.25
C ARG A 125 1.70 5.61 -6.97
N THR A 126 2.64 6.44 -6.53
CA THR A 126 2.46 7.34 -5.35
C THR A 126 1.26 8.27 -5.55
N TRP A 127 1.15 8.89 -6.72
CA TRP A 127 0.02 9.75 -7.04
C TRP A 127 -1.29 8.97 -7.11
N ASN A 128 -1.31 7.82 -7.79
CA ASN A 128 -2.51 6.99 -7.91
C ASN A 128 -3.01 6.51 -6.55
N ALA A 129 -2.10 6.09 -5.66
CA ALA A 129 -2.44 5.69 -4.30
C ALA A 129 -3.14 6.83 -3.56
N TYR A 130 -2.60 8.06 -3.63
CA TYR A 130 -3.18 9.18 -2.88
C TYR A 130 -4.49 9.69 -3.50
N ILE A 131 -4.57 9.82 -4.84
CA ILE A 131 -5.81 10.19 -5.54
C ILE A 131 -6.91 9.15 -5.26
N GLY A 132 -6.59 7.86 -5.36
CA GLY A 132 -7.53 6.77 -5.08
C GLY A 132 -7.99 6.76 -3.63
N GLY A 133 -7.07 6.97 -2.68
CA GLY A 133 -7.39 7.10 -1.28
C GLY A 133 -8.33 8.28 -0.99
N LEU A 134 -8.07 9.46 -1.55
CA LEU A 134 -8.98 10.62 -1.44
C LEU A 134 -10.37 10.30 -2.03
N ALA A 135 -10.41 9.62 -3.17
CA ALA A 135 -11.66 9.24 -3.82
C ALA A 135 -12.54 8.33 -2.95
N ILE A 136 -11.96 7.29 -2.36
CA ILE A 136 -12.66 6.32 -1.50
C ILE A 136 -13.17 6.98 -0.20
N ASN A 137 -12.45 7.99 0.31
CA ASN A 137 -12.85 8.75 1.49
C ASN A 137 -13.87 9.87 1.18
N GLY A 138 -14.42 9.94 -0.03
CA GLY A 138 -15.41 10.96 -0.42
C GLY A 138 -14.82 12.36 -0.65
N LEU A 139 -13.49 12.48 -0.65
CA LEU A 139 -12.76 13.75 -0.82
C LEU A 139 -12.48 14.03 -2.30
N GLY A 140 -13.48 13.88 -3.17
CA GLY A 140 -13.23 13.92 -4.61
C GLY A 140 -12.83 15.29 -5.16
N ARG A 141 -13.16 16.39 -4.48
CA ARG A 141 -12.61 17.73 -4.83
C ARG A 141 -11.10 17.79 -4.64
N GLU A 142 -10.59 17.24 -3.55
CA GLU A 142 -9.16 17.16 -3.28
C GLU A 142 -8.48 16.18 -4.23
N ALA A 143 -9.11 15.05 -4.54
CA ALA A 143 -8.62 14.11 -5.55
C ALA A 143 -8.47 14.78 -6.93
N LEU A 144 -9.44 15.58 -7.35
CA LEU A 144 -9.38 16.35 -8.61
C LEU A 144 -8.31 17.44 -8.59
N LYS A 145 -8.08 18.09 -7.45
CA LYS A 145 -6.99 19.06 -7.29
C LYS A 145 -5.65 18.35 -7.44
N LEU A 146 -5.47 17.23 -6.75
CA LEU A 146 -4.25 16.42 -6.79
C LEU A 146 -3.98 15.86 -8.20
N PHE A 147 -5.02 15.50 -8.96
CA PHE A 147 -4.88 15.12 -10.37
C PHE A 147 -4.35 16.26 -11.24
N LYS A 148 -4.77 17.51 -11.01
CA LYS A 148 -4.20 18.66 -11.71
C LYS A 148 -2.74 18.87 -11.34
N ASP A 149 -2.39 18.73 -10.06
CA ASP A 149 -1.02 18.84 -9.58
C ASP A 149 -0.12 17.75 -10.21
N LEU A 150 -0.64 16.53 -10.40
CA LEU A 150 0.02 15.46 -11.15
C LEU A 150 0.34 15.91 -12.58
N ILE A 151 -0.62 16.49 -13.31
CA ILE A 151 -0.40 16.94 -14.70
C ILE A 151 0.67 18.03 -14.74
N VAL A 152 0.60 19.01 -13.82
CA VAL A 152 1.57 20.11 -13.72
C VAL A 152 2.96 19.59 -13.39
N SER A 153 3.08 18.50 -12.62
CA SER A 153 4.37 17.87 -12.31
C SER A 153 5.04 17.20 -13.52
N GLY A 154 4.37 17.09 -14.67
CA GLY A 154 4.88 16.42 -15.86
C GLY A 154 4.77 14.89 -15.82
N ALA A 155 4.25 14.32 -14.73
CA ALA A 155 3.92 12.90 -14.67
C ALA A 155 2.76 12.58 -15.62
N LYS A 156 2.82 11.44 -16.31
CA LYS A 156 1.76 11.02 -17.25
C LYS A 156 0.71 10.20 -16.50
N PRO A 157 -0.57 10.65 -16.47
CA PRO A 157 -1.67 9.82 -16.01
C PRO A 157 -1.73 8.49 -16.77
N ASN A 158 -2.14 7.42 -16.10
CA ASN A 158 -2.44 6.13 -16.71
C ASN A 158 -3.87 5.70 -16.41
N GLU A 159 -4.26 4.51 -16.89
CA GLU A 159 -5.62 3.96 -16.71
C GLU A 159 -6.07 3.97 -15.25
N VAL A 160 -5.16 3.62 -14.32
CA VAL A 160 -5.42 3.62 -12.88
C VAL A 160 -5.68 5.03 -12.35
N THR A 161 -4.97 6.04 -12.86
CA THR A 161 -5.22 7.46 -12.51
C THR A 161 -6.64 7.88 -12.91
N PHE A 162 -7.05 7.57 -14.14
CA PHE A 162 -8.38 7.94 -14.62
C PHE A 162 -9.49 7.22 -13.87
N LEU A 163 -9.30 5.93 -13.53
CA LEU A 163 -10.24 5.18 -12.70
C LEU A 163 -10.41 5.86 -11.33
N ALA A 164 -9.32 6.24 -10.66
CA ALA A 164 -9.39 6.92 -9.37
C ALA A 164 -10.14 8.26 -9.44
N VAL A 165 -9.91 9.04 -10.50
CA VAL A 165 -10.61 10.31 -10.74
C VAL A 165 -12.10 10.10 -11.01
N LEU A 166 -12.47 9.07 -11.78
CA LEU A 166 -13.87 8.73 -12.00
C LEU A 166 -14.56 8.32 -10.70
N THR A 167 -13.90 7.48 -9.89
CA THR A 167 -14.38 7.10 -8.56
C THR A 167 -14.62 8.32 -7.68
N ALA A 168 -13.71 9.30 -7.69
CA ALA A 168 -13.87 10.56 -6.97
C ALA A 168 -15.11 11.35 -7.45
N CYS A 169 -15.36 11.38 -8.76
CA CYS A 169 -16.52 12.07 -9.34
C CYS A 169 -17.84 11.41 -8.93
N CYS A 170 -17.89 10.08 -8.90
CA CYS A 170 -19.07 9.30 -8.51
C CYS A 170 -19.43 9.54 -7.03
N HIS A 171 -18.45 9.43 -6.12
CA HIS A 171 -18.69 9.59 -4.68
C HIS A 171 -19.00 11.03 -4.26
N SER A 172 -18.56 12.02 -5.04
CA SER A 172 -18.78 13.44 -4.72
C SER A 172 -20.06 14.03 -5.32
N GLY A 173 -20.88 13.22 -5.99
CA GLY A 173 -22.15 13.69 -6.59
C GLY A 173 -21.98 14.62 -7.80
N PHE A 174 -20.84 14.58 -8.52
CA PHE A 174 -20.64 15.42 -9.72
C PHE A 174 -21.51 14.98 -10.93
N GLY A 175 -22.39 13.99 -10.77
CA GLY A 175 -23.33 13.51 -11.78
C GLY A 175 -24.29 14.56 -12.36
N GLN A 176 -24.36 15.78 -11.82
CA GLN A 176 -25.12 16.89 -12.42
C GLN A 176 -24.30 17.89 -13.26
N ARG A 177 -22.96 17.82 -13.25
CA ARG A 177 -22.12 18.65 -14.13
C ARG A 177 -20.90 17.88 -14.59
N ARG A 178 -20.92 17.41 -15.84
CA ARG A 178 -19.75 16.86 -16.53
C ARG A 178 -18.57 17.83 -16.41
N PRO A 179 -17.42 17.41 -15.84
CA PRO A 179 -16.22 18.25 -15.81
C PRO A 179 -15.66 18.45 -17.22
N LYS A 180 -15.29 19.69 -17.56
CA LYS A 180 -14.64 20.10 -18.83
C LYS A 180 -13.21 19.56 -19.02
N VAL A 181 -12.86 18.41 -18.42
CA VAL A 181 -11.49 17.88 -18.37
C VAL A 181 -11.20 16.89 -19.51
N PHE A 182 -12.21 16.54 -20.31
CA PHE A 182 -12.10 15.64 -21.47
C PHE A 182 -12.32 16.35 -22.82
N GLN A 183 -11.91 17.62 -22.95
CA GLN A 183 -11.84 18.33 -24.22
C GLN A 183 -10.41 18.74 -24.53
#